data_AF-A0A836BI19-F1
#
_entry.id   AF-A0A836BI19-F1
#
_cell.length_a   1.000
_cell.length_b   1.000
_cell.length_c   1.000
_cell.angle_alpha   90.00
_cell.angle_beta   90.00
_cell.angle_gamma   90.00
#
_symmetry.space_group_name_H-M   'P 1'
#
loop_
_entity.id
_entity.type
_entity.pdbx_description
1 polymer ?
#
loop_
_entity_poly.entity_id
_entity_poly.type
_entity_poly.pdbx_seq_one_letter_code
_entity_poly.pdbx_strand_id
1 'polypeptide(L)' 'MLSDKEKIIVLVSNAIAVYSLYQAKGDLPKNASMVDFILKTVPDEMKEDISIELIDEIFEFVSNSHSS' A
#
# COMPACT_ATOMS: atom_id res chain seq x y z
N MET A 1 -8.69 12.06 -16.88
CA MET A 1 -8.72 10.74 -16.20
C MET A 1 -7.36 10.50 -15.60
N LEU A 2 -7.27 9.77 -14.49
CA LEU A 2 -5.98 9.36 -13.93
C LEU A 2 -5.28 8.40 -14.90
N SER A 3 -3.97 8.55 -15.03
CA SER A 3 -3.08 7.57 -15.64
C SER A 3 -3.00 6.30 -14.80
N ASP A 4 -2.56 5.19 -15.39
CA ASP A 4 -2.45 3.93 -14.66
C ASP A 4 -1.43 4.01 -13.52
N LYS A 5 -0.34 4.77 -13.71
CA LYS A 5 0.61 5.08 -12.63
C LYS A 5 -0.05 5.81 -11.45
N GLU A 6 -0.88 6.82 -11.72
CA GLU A 6 -1.59 7.54 -10.66
C GLU A 6 -2.61 6.64 -9.95
N LYS A 7 -3.30 5.76 -10.68
CA LYS A 7 -4.22 4.78 -10.07
C LYS A 7 -3.49 3.80 -9.16
N ILE A 8 -2.32 3.31 -9.57
CA ILE A 8 -1.47 2.43 -8.75
C ILE A 8 -1.05 3.13 -7.46
N ILE A 9 -0.56 4.37 -7.56
CA ILE A 9 -0.16 5.15 -6.39
C ILE A 9 -1.34 5.29 -5.40
N VAL A 10 -2.55 5.61 -5.91
CA VAL A 10 -3.76 5.71 -5.08
C VAL A 10 -4.08 4.37 -4.40
N LEU A 11 -4.03 3.26 -5.13
CA LEU A 11 -4.32 1.92 -4.59
C LEU A 11 -3.31 1.50 -3.52
N VAL A 12 -2.02 1.64 -3.80
CA VAL A 12 -0.94 1.29 -2.85
C VAL A 12 -1.03 2.16 -1.60
N SER A 13 -1.25 3.48 -1.76
CA SER A 13 -1.42 4.40 -0.62
C SER A 13 -2.61 4.01 0.26
N ASN A 14 -3.73 3.64 -0.36
CA ASN A 14 -4.91 3.18 0.38
C ASN A 14 -4.66 1.86 1.11
N ALA A 15 -4.02 0.89 0.43
CA ALA A 15 -3.68 -0.40 1.02
C ALA A 15 -2.73 -0.24 2.22
N ILE A 16 -1.73 0.65 2.14
CA ILE A 16 -0.85 1.00 3.26
C ILE A 16 -1.64 1.56 4.43
N ALA A 17 -2.51 2.55 4.18
CA ALA A 17 -3.33 3.15 5.24
C ALA A 17 -4.22 2.12 5.95
N VAL A 18 -4.88 1.25 5.18
CA VAL A 18 -5.74 0.18 5.71
C VAL A 18 -4.92 -0.85 6.49
N TYR A 19 -3.77 -1.28 5.97
CA TYR A 19 -2.87 -2.18 6.66
C TYR A 19 -2.42 -1.61 8.00
N SER A 20 -1.95 -0.35 8.02
CA SER A 20 -1.52 0.33 9.25
C SER A 20 -2.64 0.45 10.28
N LEU A 21 -3.88 0.68 9.85
CA LEU A 21 -5.05 0.69 10.74
C LEU A 21 -5.33 -0.68 11.36
N TYR A 22 -5.27 -1.76 10.57
CA TYR A 22 -5.43 -3.12 11.10
C TYR A 22 -4.28 -3.50 12.04
N GLN A 23 -3.05 -3.09 11.72
CA GLN A 23 -1.89 -3.30 12.58
C GLN A 23 -2.08 -2.61 13.94
N ALA A 24 -2.49 -1.35 13.94
CA ALA A 24 -2.71 -0.57 15.17
C ALA A 24 -3.81 -1.17 16.06
N LYS A 25 -4.81 -1.84 15.47
CA LYS A 25 -5.88 -2.53 16.19
C LYS A 25 -5.50 -3.92 16.68
N GLY A 26 -4.38 -4.49 16.22
CA GLY A 26 -4.00 -5.88 16.49
C GLY A 26 -4.83 -6.90 15.70
N ASP A 27 -5.51 -6.47 14.64
CA ASP A 27 -6.43 -7.29 13.82
C ASP A 27 -5.72 -7.98 12.63
N LEU A 28 -4.41 -7.73 12.44
CA LEU A 28 -3.65 -8.41 11.40
C LEU A 28 -3.33 -9.86 11.79
N PRO A 29 -3.44 -10.82 10.84
CA PRO A 29 -2.87 -12.15 11.01
C PRO A 29 -1.39 -12.06 11.40
N LYS A 30 -0.91 -12.97 12.27
CA LYS A 30 0.47 -12.95 12.81
C LYS A 30 1.58 -12.98 11.74
N ASN A 31 1.26 -13.42 10.54
CA ASN A 31 2.16 -13.55 9.40
C ASN A 31 1.77 -12.65 8.22
N ALA A 32 0.94 -11.62 8.46
CA ALA A 32 0.60 -10.67 7.42
C ALA A 32 1.80 -9.79 7.09
N SER A 33 2.23 -9.82 5.83
CA SER A 33 3.20 -8.89 5.25
C SER A 33 2.45 -7.74 4.56
N MET A 34 2.96 -6.51 4.69
CA MET A 34 2.40 -5.34 4.01
C MET A 34 2.47 -5.50 2.49
N VAL A 35 3.60 -6.02 1.98
CA VAL A 35 3.77 -6.27 0.54
C VAL A 35 2.74 -7.29 0.04
N ASP A 36 2.56 -8.40 0.76
CA ASP A 36 1.57 -9.42 0.41
C ASP A 36 0.13 -8.87 0.47
N PHE A 37 -0.14 -7.98 1.43
CA PHE A 37 -1.43 -7.31 1.56
C PHE A 37 -1.71 -6.41 0.35
N ILE A 38 -0.75 -5.57 -0.03
CA ILE A 38 -0.84 -4.70 -1.20
C ILE A 38 -1.10 -5.53 -2.46
N LEU A 39 -0.27 -6.55 -2.71
CA LEU A 39 -0.38 -7.42 -3.89
C LEU A 39 -1.69 -8.22 -3.95
N LYS A 40 -2.37 -8.44 -2.82
CA LYS A 40 -3.71 -9.05 -2.79
C LYS A 40 -4.85 -8.07 -3.05
N THR A 41 -4.59 -6.77 -2.90
CA THR A 41 -5.62 -5.72 -2.97
C THR A 41 -5.67 -5.06 -4.36
N VAL A 42 -4.56 -5.08 -5.09
CA VAL A 42 -4.49 -4.55 -6.47
C VAL A 42 -4.95 -5.56 -7.54
N PRO A 43 -5.59 -5.09 -8.63
CA PRO A 43 -5.91 -5.91 -9.80
C PRO A 43 -4.66 -6.56 -10.41
N ASP A 44 -4.79 -7.76 -10.97
CA ASP A 44 -3.67 -8.54 -11.51
C ASP A 44 -2.91 -7.79 -12.61
N GLU A 45 -3.63 -7.09 -13.48
CA GLU A 45 -3.09 -6.31 -14.59
C GLU A 45 -2.21 -5.12 -14.16
N MET A 46 -2.25 -4.73 -12.87
CA MET A 46 -1.46 -3.63 -12.32
C MET A 46 -0.31 -4.11 -11.43
N LYS A 47 -0.21 -5.43 -11.15
CA LYS A 47 0.81 -5.96 -10.23
C LYS A 47 2.22 -5.86 -10.79
N GLU A 48 2.38 -6.00 -12.10
CA GLU A 48 3.68 -5.93 -12.76
C GLU A 48 4.34 -4.55 -12.64
N ASP A 49 3.53 -3.51 -12.45
CA ASP A 49 3.97 -2.12 -12.30
C ASP A 49 4.27 -1.74 -10.83
N ILE A 50 4.09 -2.67 -9.90
CA ILE A 50 4.34 -2.46 -8.46
C ILE A 50 5.68 -3.08 -8.08
N SER A 51 6.68 -2.23 -7.86
CA SER A 51 7.96 -2.63 -7.30
C SER A 51 8.01 -2.42 -5.79
N ILE A 52 8.95 -3.09 -5.11
CA ILE A 52 9.17 -2.88 -3.67
C ILE A 52 9.59 -1.43 -3.40
N GLU A 53 10.40 -0.84 -4.27
CA GLU A 53 10.86 0.54 -4.15
C GLU A 53 9.69 1.54 -4.21
N LEU A 54 8.69 1.28 -5.07
CA LEU A 54 7.48 2.10 -5.14
C LEU A 54 6.65 1.97 -3.85
N ILE A 55 6.53 0.77 -3.30
CA ILE A 55 5.83 0.54 -2.03
C ILE A 55 6.54 1.31 -0.91
N ASP A 56 7.87 1.20 -0.83
CA ASP A 56 8.67 1.87 0.20
C ASP A 56 8.58 3.39 0.10
N GLU A 57 8.68 3.95 -1.11
CA GLU A 57 8.54 5.39 -1.35
C GLU A 57 7.16 5.91 -0.90
N ILE A 58 6.08 5.20 -1.27
CA ILE A 58 4.73 5.59 -0.88
C ILE A 58 4.54 5.41 0.63
N PHE A 59 5.09 4.35 1.22
CA PHE A 59 5.01 4.12 2.66
C PHE A 59 5.68 5.25 3.45
N GLU A 60 6.89 5.65 3.04
CA GLU A 60 7.61 6.77 3.64
C GLU A 60 6.82 8.08 3.50
N PHE A 61 6.30 8.36 2.30
CA PHE A 61 5.50 9.55 2.04
C PHE A 61 4.24 9.61 2.92
N VAL A 62 3.46 8.52 2.98
CA VAL A 62 2.22 8.46 3.77
C VAL A 62 2.53 8.59 5.26
N SER A 63 3.55 7.89 5.75
CA SER A 63 3.94 7.93 7.17
C SER A 63 4.38 9.32 7.60
N ASN A 64 5.16 10.02 6.77
CA ASN A 64 5.62 11.39 7.06
C ASN A 64 4.52 12.45 6.90
N SER A 65 3.50 12.18 6.08
CA SER A 65 2.37 13.09 5.91
C SER A 65 1.46 13.15 7.13
N HIS A 66 1.47 12.11 7.97
CA HIS A 66 0.66 12.03 9.19
C HIS A 66 1.41 12.48 10.47
N SER A 67 2.70 12.79 10.38
CA SER A 67 3.52 13.27 11.51
C SER A 67 3.48 14.79 11.75
N SER A 68 2.49 15.50 11.18
CA SER A 68 2.26 16.94 11.38
C SER A 68 1.10 17.23 12.33
#